data_AF-A0A838KIF4-F1
#
_entry.id   AF-A0A838KIF4-F1
#
_cell.length_a   1.000
_cell.length_b   1.000
_cell.length_c   1.000
_cell.angle_alpha   90.00
_cell.angle_beta   90.00
_cell.angle_gamma   90.00
#
_symmetry.space_group_name_H-M   'P 1'
#
loop_
_entity.id
_entity.type
_entity.pdbx_description
1 polymer ?
#
loop_
_entity_poly.entity_id
_entity_poly.type
_entity_poly.pdbx_seq_one_letter_code
_entity_poly.pdbx_strand_id
1 'polypeptide(L)' 'RAPGGAIYGTSSNGARAAFLRPANQSPVPGLFLVGGSAHPGGGLPLVALSAAIVAGLVGPA' A
#
# COMPACT_ATOMS: atom_id res chain seq x y z
N ARG A 1 -3.55 12.31 7.85
CA ARG A 1 -2.31 13.11 8.00
C ARG A 1 -1.11 12.16 7.95
N ALA A 2 -0.04 12.48 7.24
CA ALA A 2 1.16 11.65 7.22
C ALA A 2 1.97 11.84 8.53
N PRO A 3 2.24 10.78 9.32
CA PRO A 3 3.08 10.88 10.51
C PRO A 3 4.45 11.47 10.15
N GLY A 4 4.89 12.51 10.86
CA GLY A 4 6.19 13.15 10.62
C GLY A 4 6.39 13.79 9.24
N GLY A 5 5.33 13.96 8.44
CA GLY A 5 5.47 14.47 7.06
C GLY A 5 6.02 13.44 6.07
N ALA A 6 5.92 12.14 6.37
CA ALA A 6 6.41 11.08 5.49
C ALA A 6 5.71 11.10 4.11
N ILE A 7 6.52 11.15 3.04
CA ILE A 7 6.02 11.17 1.65
C ILE A 7 5.89 9.77 1.02
N TYR A 8 6.48 8.76 1.65
CA TYR A 8 6.52 7.38 1.14
C TYR A 8 5.98 6.33 2.13
N GLY A 9 5.21 6.75 3.13
CA GLY A 9 4.75 5.86 4.20
C GLY A 9 5.89 5.44 5.13
N THR A 10 5.90 4.19 5.57
CA THR A 10 6.94 3.65 6.47
C THR A 10 8.31 3.62 5.78
N SER A 11 9.37 3.92 6.54
CA SER A 11 10.74 3.96 6.02
C SER A 11 11.19 2.60 5.48
N SER A 12 12.00 2.59 4.43
CA SER A 12 12.57 1.36 3.83
C SER A 12 13.99 1.05 4.32
N ASN A 13 14.39 1.57 5.47
CA ASN A 13 15.78 1.56 5.96
C ASN A 13 16.23 0.21 6.57
N GLY A 14 15.42 -0.85 6.44
CA GLY A 14 15.75 -2.18 6.95
C GLY A 14 15.35 -3.26 5.96
N ALA A 15 16.08 -4.37 5.95
CA ALA A 15 15.85 -5.48 5.01
C ALA A 15 14.43 -6.05 5.03
N ARG A 16 13.71 -5.89 6.16
CA ARG A 16 12.33 -6.38 6.33
C ARG A 16 11.26 -5.29 6.19
N ALA A 17 11.65 -4.04 5.92
CA ALA A 17 10.72 -2.91 5.94
C ALA A 17 9.56 -3.06 4.94
N ALA A 18 9.83 -3.64 3.77
CA ALA A 18 8.80 -3.90 2.76
C ALA A 18 7.71 -4.87 3.26
N PHE A 19 8.05 -5.83 4.14
CA PHE A 19 7.11 -6.79 4.70
C PHE A 19 6.26 -6.23 5.85
N LEU A 20 6.62 -5.06 6.39
CA LEU A 20 5.85 -4.38 7.42
C LEU A 20 4.78 -3.44 6.83
N ARG A 21 4.72 -3.32 5.50
CA ARG A 21 3.68 -2.55 4.82
C ARG A 21 2.35 -3.30 4.94
N PRO A 22 1.24 -2.61 5.29
CA PRO A 22 -0.09 -3.19 5.23
C PRO A 22 -0.38 -3.84 3.87
N ALA A 23 -0.94 -5.04 3.89
CA ALA A 23 -1.42 -5.70 2.68
C ALA A 23 -2.58 -4.91 2.05
N ASN A 24 -2.77 -5.08 0.74
CA ASN A 24 -3.86 -4.43 0.02
C ASN A 24 -5.25 -4.93 0.43
N GLN A 25 -5.36 -6.17 0.89
CA GLN A 25 -6.59 -6.73 1.43
C GLN A 25 -6.60 -6.62 2.96
N SER A 26 -7.63 -5.98 3.50
CA SER A 26 -7.87 -5.90 4.94
C SER A 26 -8.41 -7.23 5.48
N PRO A 27 -8.21 -7.54 6.77
CA PRO A 27 -8.99 -8.56 7.47
C PRO A 27 -10.50 -8.28 7.48
N VAL A 28 -10.90 -7.02 7.31
CA VAL A 28 -12.32 -6.62 7.22
C VAL A 28 -12.82 -6.90 5.79
N PRO A 29 -13.87 -7.72 5.62
CA PRO A 29 -14.41 -8.04 4.30
C PRO A 29 -14.83 -6.79 3.51
N GLY A 30 -14.40 -6.71 2.25
CA GLY A 30 -14.71 -5.58 1.37
C GLY A 30 -13.89 -4.31 1.62
N LEU A 31 -12.98 -4.30 2.60
CA LEU A 31 -12.08 -3.18 2.84
C LEU A 31 -10.72 -3.42 2.19
N PHE A 32 -10.27 -2.47 1.38
CA PHE A 32 -8.98 -2.52 0.69
C PHE A 32 -8.14 -1.29 1.02
N LEU A 33 -6.82 -1.48 1.07
CA LEU A 33 -5.83 -0.44 1.29
C LEU A 33 -5.06 -0.20 -0.01
N VAL A 34 -4.98 1.05 -0.45
CA VAL A 34 -4.31 1.44 -1.70
C VAL A 34 -3.44 2.67 -1.47
N GLY A 35 -2.30 2.72 -2.15
CA GLY A 35 -1.42 3.89 -2.21
C GLY A 35 -0.08 3.70 -1.50
N GLY A 36 0.62 4.81 -1.27
CA GLY A 36 2.05 4.79 -0.96
C GLY A 36 2.45 4.25 0.42
N SER A 37 1.47 4.09 1.31
CA SER A 37 1.68 3.47 2.63
C SER A 37 1.23 2.01 2.69
N ALA A 38 0.64 1.48 1.62
CA ALA A 38 0.27 0.08 1.48
C ALA A 38 1.31 -0.67 0.63
N HIS A 39 1.17 -1.98 0.53
CA HIS A 39 1.90 -2.75 -0.46
C HIS A 39 1.61 -2.24 -1.90
N PRO A 40 2.60 -2.20 -2.80
CA PRO A 40 4.02 -2.51 -2.61
C PRO A 40 4.85 -1.39 -2.00
N GLY A 41 4.40 -0.13 -1.97
CA GLY A 41 5.09 0.97 -1.27
C GLY A 41 4.86 2.35 -1.87
N GLY A 42 5.67 3.32 -1.45
CA GLY A 42 5.59 4.72 -1.85
C GLY A 42 6.24 5.05 -3.20
N GLY A 43 5.83 6.18 -3.78
CA GLY A 43 6.30 6.67 -5.09
C GLY A 43 5.31 6.34 -6.21
N LEU A 44 5.25 7.19 -7.23
CA LEU A 44 4.24 7.12 -8.28
C LEU A 44 4.10 5.72 -8.92
N PRO A 45 5.20 5.01 -9.28
CA PRO A 45 5.07 3.67 -9.85
C PRO A 45 4.46 2.66 -8.88
N LEU A 46 4.90 2.67 -7.62
CA LEU A 46 4.42 1.71 -6.62
C LEU A 46 2.97 2.00 -6.19
N VAL A 47 2.57 3.27 -6.16
CA VAL A 47 1.18 3.67 -5.96
C VAL A 47 0.29 3.13 -7.08
N ALA A 48 0.71 3.24 -8.33
CA ALA A 48 -0.04 2.68 -9.47
C ALA A 48 -0.14 1.15 -9.39
N LEU A 49 0.94 0.46 -9.03
CA LEU A 49 0.91 -0.99 -8.81
C LEU A 49 -0.03 -1.38 -7.66
N SER A 50 -0.02 -0.62 -6.55
CA SER A 50 -0.96 -0.81 -5.44
C SER A 50 -2.41 -0.75 -5.91
N ALA A 51 -2.73 0.24 -6.76
CA ALA A 51 -4.06 0.40 -7.34
C ALA A 51 -4.43 -0.75 -8.29
N ALA A 52 -3.50 -1.21 -9.11
CA ALA A 52 -3.71 -2.34 -10.00
C ALA A 52 -4.03 -3.64 -9.23
N ILE A 53 -3.32 -3.90 -8.11
CA ILE A 53 -3.59 -5.03 -7.23
C ILE A 53 -5.01 -4.93 -6.65
N VAL A 54 -5.36 -3.78 -6.07
CA VAL A 54 -6.69 -3.58 -5.46
C VAL A 54 -7.81 -3.69 -6.49
N ALA A 55 -7.63 -3.14 -7.69
CA ALA A 55 -8.61 -3.27 -8.77
C ALA A 55 -8.84 -4.74 -9.14
N GLY A 56 -7.77 -5.54 -9.22
CA GLY A 56 -7.88 -6.99 -9.43
C GLY A 56 -8.60 -7.73 -8.30
N LEU A 57 -8.44 -7.28 -7.04
CA LEU A 57 -9.14 -7.86 -5.88
C LEU A 57 -10.62 -7.49 -5.81
N VAL A 58 -10.98 -6.26 -6.22
CA VAL A 58 -12.37 -5.80 -6.29
C VAL A 58 -13.13 -6.52 -7.41
N GLY A 59 -12.46 -6.74 -8.55
CA GLY A 59 -13.05 -7.38 -9.71
C GLY A 59 -13.77 -6.39 -10.65
N PRO A 60 -14.38 -6.91 -11.73
CA PRO A 60 -15.11 -6.09 -12.69
C PRO A 60 -16.35 -5.44 -12.06
N ALA A 61 -16.78 -4.33 -12.65
CA ALA A 61 -18.04 -3.65 -12.32
C ALA A 61 -19.25 -4.38 -12.92
#